data_AF-X1I3Z0-F1
#
_entry.id   AF-X1I3Z0-F1
#
_cell.length_a   1.000
_cell.length_b   1.000
_cell.length_c   1.000
_cell.angle_alpha   90.00
_cell.angle_beta   90.00
_cell.angle_gamma   90.00
#
_symmetry.space_group_name_H-M   'P 1'
#
loop_
_entity.id
_entity.type
_entity.pdbx_description
1 polymer ?
#
loop_
_entity_poly.entity_id
_entity_poly.type
_entity_poly.pdbx_seq_one_letter_code
_entity_poly.pdbx_strand_id
1 'polypeptide(L)'
;RWAIFLMTSDNKKAEKALKGIGYEVTTNNVVTVEIDDRIGAGAEVGALIGNAAIDIDYCYGTSAGRAKVLLVFQTNDNKKAFETLR
;
A
#
# COMPACT_ATOMS: atom_id res chain seq x y z
N ARG A 1 20.89 -0.94 1.04
CA ARG A 1 20.47 0.44 1.36
C ARG A 1 19.10 0.34 2.00
N TRP A 2 18.83 1.11 3.06
CA TRP A 2 17.52 1.15 3.72
C TRP A 2 16.63 2.15 2.99
N ALA A 3 15.34 1.84 2.82
CA ALA A 3 14.34 2.72 2.24
C ALA A 3 13.18 2.89 3.22
N ILE A 4 12.59 4.09 3.24
CA ILE A 4 11.42 4.41 4.05
C ILE A 4 10.25 4.61 3.09
N PHE A 5 9.17 3.88 3.32
CA PHE A 5 7.92 4.03 2.57
C PHE A 5 7.04 5.07 3.25
N LEU A 6 6.56 6.04 2.46
CA LEU A 6 5.71 7.12 2.93
C LEU A 6 4.45 7.17 2.08
N MET A 7 3.32 7.35 2.74
CA MET A 7 2.05 7.68 2.11
C MET A 7 1.56 8.98 2.72
N THR A 8 1.29 9.97 1.89
CA THR A 8 0.96 11.32 2.35
C THR A 8 -0.35 11.78 1.71
N SER A 9 -0.95 12.82 2.28
CA SER A 9 -2.15 13.45 1.68
C SER A 9 -1.87 14.12 0.33
N ASP A 10 -0.61 14.46 0.03
CA ASP A 10 -0.17 15.02 -1.25
C ASP A 10 1.23 14.51 -1.60
N ASN A 11 1.29 13.38 -2.32
CA ASN A 11 2.54 12.73 -2.69
C ASN A 11 3.41 13.60 -3.62
N LYS A 12 2.80 14.43 -4.49
CA LYS A 12 3.55 15.30 -5.40
C LYS A 12 4.27 16.41 -4.63
N LYS A 13 3.57 17.01 -3.65
CA LYS A 13 4.17 18.01 -2.77
C LYS A 13 5.26 17.41 -1.89
N ALA A 14 5.03 16.21 -1.34
CA ALA A 14 6.02 15.50 -0.53
C ALA A 14 7.29 15.18 -1.33
N GLU A 15 7.14 14.63 -2.55
CA GLU A 15 8.25 14.33 -3.45
C GLU A 15 9.08 15.59 -3.74
N LYS A 16 8.41 16.69 -4.10
CA LYS A 16 9.09 17.98 -4.37
C LYS A 16 9.86 18.50 -3.16
N ALA A 17 9.26 18.45 -1.96
CA ALA A 17 9.88 18.93 -0.74
C ALA A 17 11.12 18.10 -0.35
N LEU A 18 11.00 16.77 -0.41
CA LEU A 18 12.08 15.85 -0.05
C LEU A 18 13.25 15.89 -1.04
N LYS A 19 12.96 15.94 -2.35
CA LYS A 19 13.99 16.16 -3.37
C LYS A 19 14.68 17.52 -3.21
N GLY A 20 13.92 18.56 -2.82
CA GLY A 20 14.44 19.91 -2.60
C GLY A 20 15.48 20.03 -1.48
N ILE A 21 15.49 19.09 -0.52
CA ILE A 21 16.47 19.03 0.57
C ILE A 21 17.54 17.94 0.38
N GLY A 22 17.60 17.32 -0.82
CA GLY A 22 18.69 16.42 -1.22
C GLY A 22 18.44 14.92 -1.02
N TYR A 23 17.23 14.49 -0.70
CA TYR A 23 16.92 13.05 -0.63
C TYR A 23 16.69 12.43 -2.02
N GLU A 24 17.16 11.19 -2.20
CA GLU A 24 16.72 10.33 -3.31
C GLU A 24 15.29 9.86 -3.03
N VAL A 25 14.35 10.17 -3.94
CA VAL A 25 12.93 9.84 -3.78
C VAL A 25 12.40 9.14 -5.03
N THR A 26 11.72 8.03 -4.83
CA THR A 26 11.02 7.26 -5.86
C THR A 26 9.55 7.15 -5.49
N THR A 27 8.68 7.33 -6.48
CA THR A 27 7.22 7.20 -6.33
C THR A 27 6.77 5.88 -6.93
N ASN A 28 6.01 5.10 -6.16
CA ASN A 28 5.48 3.80 -6.59
C ASN A 28 3.95 3.84 -6.61
N ASN A 29 3.36 3.18 -7.59
CA ASN A 29 1.93 2.89 -7.56
C ASN A 29 1.67 1.72 -6.60
N VAL A 30 0.58 1.82 -5.84
CA VAL A 30 0.16 0.82 -4.85
C VAL A 30 -1.35 0.63 -4.92
N VAL A 31 -1.84 -0.49 -4.39
CA VAL A 31 -3.26 -0.76 -4.15
C VAL A 31 -3.53 -0.60 -2.66
N THR A 32 -4.57 0.16 -2.33
CA THR A 32 -4.99 0.38 -0.93
C THR A 32 -6.34 -0.26 -0.68
N VAL A 33 -6.48 -0.95 0.46
CA VAL A 33 -7.75 -1.56 0.91
C VAL A 33 -8.09 -1.00 2.27
N GLU A 34 -9.27 -0.40 2.39
CA GLU A 34 -9.85 -0.02 3.68
C GLU A 34 -10.81 -1.12 4.14
N ILE A 35 -10.54 -1.72 5.30
CA ILE A 35 -11.32 -2.85 5.84
C ILE A 35 -11.53 -2.67 7.34
N ASP A 36 -12.53 -3.35 7.92
CA ASP A 36 -12.72 -3.37 9.37
C ASP A 36 -11.50 -3.94 10.09
N ASP A 37 -11.10 -3.27 11.16
CA ASP A 37 -9.99 -3.70 12.02
C ASP A 37 -10.43 -4.88 12.87
N ARG A 38 -10.23 -6.08 12.33
CA ARG A 38 -10.50 -7.35 12.99
C ARG A 38 -9.40 -8.36 12.71
N ILE A 39 -9.29 -9.34 13.61
CA ILE A 39 -8.41 -10.49 13.43
C ILE A 39 -8.72 -11.15 12.08
N GLY A 40 -7.66 -11.38 11.30
CA GLY A 40 -7.74 -12.04 10.00
C GLY A 40 -8.05 -11.13 8.81
N ALA A 41 -8.36 -9.84 8.99
CA ALA A 41 -8.66 -8.93 7.88
C ALA A 41 -7.54 -8.88 6.81
N GLY A 42 -6.28 -8.79 7.24
CA GLY A 42 -5.13 -8.84 6.33
C GLY A 42 -4.95 -10.20 5.64
N ALA A 43 -5.25 -11.30 6.34
CA ALA A 43 -5.15 -12.65 5.76
C ALA A 43 -6.20 -12.89 4.68
N GLU A 44 -7.41 -12.35 4.85
CA GLU A 44 -8.49 -12.41 3.86
C GLU A 44 -8.12 -11.68 2.57
N VAL A 45 -7.61 -10.44 2.68
CA VAL A 45 -7.14 -9.68 1.52
C VAL A 45 -5.94 -10.36 0.86
N GLY A 46 -4.99 -10.86 1.65
CA GLY A 46 -3.83 -11.60 1.14
C GLY A 46 -4.23 -12.88 0.39
N ALA A 47 -5.25 -13.60 0.88
CA ALA A 47 -5.77 -14.80 0.22
C ALA A 47 -6.43 -14.49 -1.13
N LEU A 48 -7.20 -13.39 -1.23
CA LEU A 48 -7.80 -12.96 -2.50
C LEU A 48 -6.74 -12.65 -3.56
N ILE A 49 -5.70 -11.89 -3.17
CA ILE A 49 -4.57 -11.55 -4.05
C ILE A 49 -3.80 -12.83 -4.46
N GLY A 50 -3.47 -13.69 -3.50
CA GLY A 50 -2.74 -14.93 -3.74
C GLY A 50 -3.50 -15.93 -4.62
N ASN A 51 -4.82 -16.08 -4.43
CA ASN A 51 -5.67 -16.94 -5.26
C ASN A 51 -5.77 -16.45 -6.71
N ALA A 52 -5.55 -15.16 -6.95
CA ALA A 52 -5.45 -14.59 -8.30
C ALA A 52 -4.05 -14.78 -8.93
N ALA A 53 -3.14 -15.53 -8.28
CA ALA A 53 -1.76 -15.72 -8.71
C ALA A 53 -1.04 -14.37 -8.92
N ILE A 54 -1.12 -13.51 -7.89
CA ILE A 54 -0.45 -12.21 -7.84
C ILE A 54 0.53 -12.22 -6.67
N ASP A 55 1.77 -11.83 -6.94
CA ASP A 55 2.82 -11.76 -5.93
C ASP A 55 2.77 -10.39 -5.22
N ILE A 56 2.84 -10.41 -3.89
CA ILE A 56 2.94 -9.20 -3.06
C ILE A 56 4.44 -8.93 -2.84
N ASP A 57 4.94 -7.84 -3.43
CA ASP A 57 6.34 -7.41 -3.29
C ASP A 57 6.59 -6.83 -1.89
N TYR A 58 5.68 -5.98 -1.44
CA TYR A 58 5.64 -5.50 -0.06
C TYR A 58 4.23 -5.09 0.34
N CYS A 59 3.96 -5.16 1.65
CA CYS A 59 2.75 -4.62 2.23
C CYS A 59 3.04 -3.93 3.56
N TYR A 60 2.22 -2.95 3.90
CA TYR A 60 2.17 -2.35 5.22
C TYR A 60 0.75 -1.93 5.54
N GLY A 61 0.43 -1.89 6.83
CA GLY A 61 -0.87 -1.48 7.32
C GLY A 61 -0.73 -0.34 8.33
N THR A 62 -1.73 0.53 8.37
CA THR A 62 -1.89 1.49 9.46
C THR A 62 -3.32 1.43 9.95
N SER A 63 -3.53 1.67 11.25
CA SER A 63 -4.87 2.00 11.71
C SER A 63 -5.28 3.29 11.02
N ALA A 64 -6.43 3.29 10.36
CA ALA A 64 -7.02 4.47 9.72
C ALA A 64 -7.79 5.33 10.73
N GLY A 65 -7.72 4.99 12.02
CA GLY A 65 -8.53 5.57 13.09
C GLY A 65 -9.86 4.83 13.28
N ARG A 66 -10.41 4.94 14.51
CA ARG A 66 -11.64 4.29 15.00
C ARG A 66 -11.63 2.76 14.90
N ALA A 67 -12.05 2.22 13.76
CA ALA A 67 -12.43 0.82 13.56
C ALA A 67 -12.06 0.28 12.17
N LYS A 68 -11.35 1.08 11.36
CA LYS A 68 -10.88 0.70 10.02
C LYS A 68 -9.36 0.63 10.01
N VAL A 69 -8.84 -0.26 9.20
CA VAL A 69 -7.41 -0.38 8.87
C VAL A 69 -7.23 -0.11 7.38
N LEU A 70 -6.19 0.64 7.06
CA LEU A 70 -5.76 0.85 5.68
C LEU A 70 -4.58 -0.07 5.41
N LEU A 71 -4.79 -1.06 4.54
CA LEU A 71 -3.76 -1.96 4.05
C LEU A 71 -3.25 -1.42 2.72
N VAL A 72 -1.92 -1.40 2.56
CA VAL A 72 -1.25 -0.99 1.34
C VAL A 72 -0.47 -2.16 0.78
N PHE A 73 -0.66 -2.43 -0.50
CA PHE A 73 0.00 -3.49 -1.23
C PHE A 73 0.69 -2.90 -2.46
N GLN A 74 1.95 -3.27 -2.65
CA GLN A 74 2.54 -3.23 -3.98
C GLN A 74 2.72 -4.67 -4.45
N THR A 75 2.34 -4.89 -5.70
CA THR A 75 2.29 -6.22 -6.30
C THR A 75 2.95 -6.20 -7.67
N ASN A 76 3.26 -7.39 -8.19
CA ASN A 76 3.75 -7.55 -9.55
C ASN A 76 2.72 -7.12 -10.62
N ASP A 77 1.42 -7.07 -10.29
CA ASP A 77 0.35 -6.55 -11.16
C ASP A 77 -0.74 -5.82 -10.36
N ASN A 78 -0.47 -4.54 -10.03
CA ASN A 78 -1.40 -3.70 -9.28
C ASN A 78 -2.75 -3.51 -9.97
N LYS A 79 -2.81 -3.59 -11.30
CA LYS A 79 -4.06 -3.44 -12.04
C LYS A 79 -4.93 -4.67 -11.82
N LYS A 80 -4.38 -5.87 -11.98
CA LYS A 80 -5.10 -7.11 -11.72
C LYS A 80 -5.48 -7.25 -10.24
N ALA A 81 -4.61 -6.83 -9.33
CA ALA A 81 -4.91 -6.81 -7.89
C ALA A 81 -6.10 -5.90 -7.57
N PHE A 82 -6.14 -4.69 -8.13
CA PHE A 82 -7.27 -3.77 -7.98
C PHE A 82 -8.58 -4.38 -8.51
N GLU A 83 -8.57 -4.98 -9.70
CA GLU A 83 -9.78 -5.63 -10.26
C GLU A 83 -10.21 -6.86 -9.44
N THR A 84 -9.28 -7.59 -8.83
CA THR A 84 -9.56 -8.77 -7.98
C THR A 84 -10.26 -8.39 -6.67
N LEU A 85 -9.95 -7.21 -6.14
CA LEU A 85 -10.43 -6.73 -4.83
C LEU A 85 -11.67 -5.83 -4.93
N ARG A 86 -12.17 -5.58 -6.14
CA ARG A 86 -13.28 -4.68 -6.41
C ARG A 86 -14.65 -5.29 -6.11
#